data_AF-A0A821HYD4-F1
#
_entry.id   AF-A0A821HYD4-F1
#
_cell.length_a   1.000
_cell.length_b   1.000
_cell.length_c   1.000
_cell.angle_alpha   90.00
_cell.angle_beta   90.00
_cell.angle_gamma   90.00
#
_symmetry.space_group_name_H-M   'P 1'
#
loop_
_entity.id
_entity.type
_entity.pdbx_description
1 polymer ?
#
loop_
_entity_poly.entity_id
_entity_poly.type
_entity_poly.pdbx_seq_one_letter_code
_entity_poly.pdbx_strand_id
1 'polypeptide(L)' 'MKLLDLQRSKSTSNNQDIDYWLRDLARFYRAMNKSNEALEYFDQSLSILKTKYGSEHGDVKNIQKEILDLKEILTSLSA' A
#
# COMPACT_ATOMS: atom_id res chain seq x y z
N MET A 1 13.03 -8.85 -36.72
CA MET A 1 12.11 -8.66 -35.58
C MET A 1 12.86 -8.91 -34.27
N LYS A 2 13.59 -7.91 -33.73
CA LYS A 2 14.24 -8.07 -32.42
C LYS A 2 14.52 -6.74 -31.68
N LEU A 3 13.78 -5.69 -32.03
CA LEU A 3 13.86 -4.39 -31.32
C LEU A 3 12.58 -4.07 -30.53
N LEU A 4 11.39 -4.48 -31.00
CA LEU A 4 10.14 -4.20 -30.28
C LEU A 4 9.99 -4.99 -28.97
N ASP A 5 10.55 -6.21 -28.88
CA ASP A 5 10.44 -7.02 -27.66
C ASP A 5 11.32 -6.51 -26.52
N LEU A 6 12.44 -5.83 -26.83
CA LEU A 6 13.32 -5.24 -25.82
C LEU A 6 12.78 -3.89 -25.30
N GLN A 7 12.01 -3.17 -26.12
CA GLN A 7 11.38 -1.92 -25.68
C GLN A 7 10.12 -2.16 -24.84
N ARG A 8 9.46 -3.32 -25.00
CA ARG A 8 8.38 -3.77 -24.11
C ARG A 8 8.85 -4.21 -22.73
N SER A 9 10.08 -4.72 -22.57
CA SER A 9 10.60 -5.10 -21.24
C SER A 9 11.02 -3.92 -20.37
N LYS A 10 11.25 -2.75 -20.98
CA LYS A 10 11.62 -1.51 -20.27
C LYS A 10 10.44 -0.61 -19.89
N SER A 11 9.22 -0.91 -20.37
CA SER A 11 8.03 -0.11 -20.09
C SER A 11 7.09 -0.77 -19.07
N THR A 12 7.66 -1.50 -18.11
CA THR A 12 6.96 -2.05 -16.92
C THR A 12 7.10 -1.13 -15.70
N SER A 13 7.48 0.14 -15.90
CA SER A 13 7.84 1.10 -14.85
C SER A 13 6.66 1.67 -14.05
N ASN A 14 5.41 1.33 -14.35
CA ASN A 14 4.26 1.85 -13.58
C ASN A 14 3.76 0.88 -12.50
N ASN A 15 4.08 -0.42 -12.61
CA ASN A 15 3.56 -1.44 -11.70
C ASN A 15 4.52 -1.81 -10.56
N GLN A 16 5.79 -1.38 -10.62
CA GLN A 16 6.76 -1.77 -9.60
C GLN A 16 6.60 -1.05 -8.27
N ASP A 17 6.01 0.16 -8.22
CA ASP A 17 5.94 0.97 -6.99
C ASP A 17 4.51 1.38 -6.61
N ILE A 18 3.50 0.69 -7.15
CA ILE A 18 2.08 0.97 -6.84
C ILE A 18 1.79 0.78 -5.34
N ASP A 19 2.55 -0.07 -4.65
CA ASP A 19 2.49 -0.27 -3.21
C ASP A 19 2.79 1.02 -2.43
N TYR A 20 3.84 1.75 -2.81
CA TYR A 20 4.19 3.01 -2.17
C TYR A 20 3.14 4.09 -2.42
N TRP A 21 2.60 4.17 -3.63
CA TRP A 21 1.50 5.08 -3.96
C TRP A 21 0.24 4.80 -3.16
N LEU A 22 -0.17 3.53 -3.04
CA LEU A 22 -1.32 3.14 -2.22
C LEU A 22 -1.09 3.46 -0.74
N ARG A 23 0.12 3.24 -0.24
CA ARG A 23 0.49 3.60 1.15
C ARG A 23 0.37 5.10 1.40
N ASP A 24 0.88 5.91 0.48
CA ASP A 24 0.85 7.37 0.64
C ASP A 24 -0.58 7.93 0.46
N LEU A 25 -1.38 7.32 -0.43
CA LEU A 25 -2.80 7.61 -0.55
C LEU A 25 -3.54 7.28 0.75
N ALA A 26 -3.27 6.12 1.35
CA ALA A 26 -3.84 5.74 2.63
C ALA A 26 -3.51 6.76 3.74
N ARG A 27 -2.27 7.23 3.81
CA ARG A 27 -1.84 8.29 4.74
C ARG A 27 -2.56 9.61 4.49
N PHE A 28 -2.77 9.97 3.23
CA PHE A 28 -3.53 11.15 2.86
C PHE A 28 -4.98 11.06 3.33
N TYR A 29 -5.66 9.93 3.10
CA TYR A 29 -7.02 9.71 3.63
C TYR A 29 -7.06 9.71 5.16
N ARG A 30 -6.06 9.11 5.82
CA ARG A 30 -5.91 9.16 7.28
C ARG A 30 -5.82 10.60 7.78
N ALA A 31 -5.03 11.45 7.11
CA ALA A 31 -4.92 12.87 7.46
C ALA A 31 -6.23 13.66 7.25
N MET A 32 -7.14 13.15 6.40
CA MET A 32 -8.49 13.69 6.22
C MET A 32 -9.52 13.13 7.21
N ASN A 33 -9.10 12.38 8.24
CA ASN A 33 -9.98 11.62 9.15
C ASN A 33 -10.88 10.60 8.44
N LYS A 34 -10.52 10.21 7.21
CA LYS A 34 -11.21 9.19 6.42
C LYS A 34 -10.59 7.83 6.67
N SER A 35 -10.77 7.34 7.90
CA SER A 35 -10.08 6.14 8.40
C SER A 35 -10.49 4.86 7.68
N ASN A 36 -11.74 4.77 7.21
CA ASN A 36 -12.22 3.60 6.45
C ASN A 36 -11.55 3.52 5.07
N GLU A 37 -11.52 4.63 4.33
CA GLU A 37 -10.83 4.70 3.04
C GLU A 37 -9.32 4.48 3.21
N ALA A 38 -8.71 5.04 4.26
CA ALA A 38 -7.31 4.81 4.57
C ALA A 38 -7.00 3.31 4.78
N LEU A 39 -7.85 2.58 5.51
CA LEU A 39 -7.68 1.15 5.71
C LEU A 39 -7.72 0.36 4.41
N GLU A 40 -8.65 0.67 3.51
CA GLU A 40 -8.78 -0.01 2.23
C GLU A 40 -7.48 0.11 1.40
N TYR A 41 -6.90 1.31 1.34
CA TYR A 41 -5.65 1.52 0.61
C TYR A 41 -4.43 0.92 1.30
N PHE A 42 -4.39 0.94 2.64
CA PHE A 42 -3.33 0.25 3.38
C PHE A 42 -3.38 -1.27 3.18
N ASP A 43 -4.57 -1.89 3.17
CA ASP A 43 -4.73 -3.33 2.93
C ASP A 43 -4.29 -3.73 1.52
N GLN A 44 -4.63 -2.91 0.51
CA GLN A 44 -4.15 -3.13 -0.87
C GLN A 44 -2.62 -3.03 -0.97
N SER A 45 -2.02 -2.00 -0.38
CA SER A 45 -0.56 -1.83 -0.32
C SER A 45 0.12 -3.00 0.40
N LEU A 46 -0.45 -3.43 1.54
CA LEU A 46 0.06 -4.54 2.33
C LEU A 46 0.07 -5.86 1.55
N SER A 47 -1.00 -6.13 0.80
CA SER A 47 -1.10 -7.34 -0.03
C SER A 47 0.04 -7.39 -1.05
N ILE A 48 0.28 -6.29 -1.76
CA ILE A 48 1.33 -6.18 -2.78
C ILE A 48 2.72 -6.30 -2.14
N LEU A 49 2.98 -5.58 -1.04
CA LEU A 49 4.26 -5.64 -0.33
C LEU A 49 4.58 -7.03 0.21
N LYS A 50 3.57 -7.74 0.74
CA LYS A 50 3.74 -9.13 1.21
C LYS A 50 4.10 -10.06 0.05
N THR A 51 3.45 -9.93 -1.10
CA THR A 51 3.78 -10.72 -2.29
C THR A 51 5.18 -10.40 -2.83
N LYS A 52 5.58 -9.11 -2.82
CA LYS A 52 6.84 -8.64 -3.41
C LYS A 52 8.06 -8.92 -2.53
N TYR A 53 7.95 -8.71 -1.22
CA TYR A 53 9.09 -8.71 -0.30
C TYR A 53 8.97 -9.71 0.86
N GLY A 54 7.79 -10.31 1.05
CA GLY A 54 7.50 -11.20 2.17
C GLY A 54 7.11 -10.48 3.46
N SER A 55 6.53 -11.23 4.39
CA SER A 55 5.91 -10.70 5.61
C SER A 55 6.90 -10.05 6.59
N GLU A 56 8.18 -10.41 6.53
CA GLU A 56 9.19 -9.90 7.45
C GLU A 56 9.80 -8.57 7.02
N HIS A 57 9.46 -8.08 5.83
CA HIS A 57 9.97 -6.82 5.30
C HIS A 57 9.56 -5.63 6.17
N GLY A 58 10.46 -4.65 6.33
CA GLY A 58 10.22 -3.47 7.17
C GLY A 58 8.97 -2.68 6.75
N ASP A 59 8.75 -2.50 5.44
CA ASP A 59 7.55 -1.79 4.96
C ASP A 59 6.25 -2.54 5.25
N VAL A 60 6.26 -3.88 5.23
CA VAL A 60 5.08 -4.68 5.60
C VAL A 60 4.74 -4.44 7.07
N LYS A 61 5.74 -4.50 7.96
CA LYS A 61 5.56 -4.24 9.39
C LYS A 61 5.07 -2.83 9.67
N ASN A 62 5.58 -1.84 8.93
CA ASN A 62 5.15 -0.45 9.04
C ASN A 62 3.67 -0.28 8.68
N ILE A 63 3.22 -0.85 7.55
CA ILE A 63 1.80 -0.77 7.16
C ILE A 63 0.91 -1.51 8.15
N GLN A 64 1.34 -2.67 8.65
CA GLN A 64 0.57 -3.39 9.68
C GLN A 64 0.36 -2.54 10.94
N LYS A 65 1.37 -1.78 11.37
CA LYS A 65 1.24 -0.85 12.48
C LYS A 65 0.23 0.26 12.18
N GLU A 66 0.32 0.89 11.02
CA GLU A 66 -0.62 1.95 10.60
C GLU A 66 -2.09 1.44 10.56
N ILE A 67 -2.29 0.21 10.09
CA ILE A 67 -3.61 -0.45 10.09
C ILE A 67 -4.12 -0.68 11.51
N LEU A 68 -3.26 -1.14 12.43
CA LEU A 68 -3.63 -1.34 13.84
C LEU A 68 -4.05 -0.02 14.49
N ASP A 69 -3.23 1.02 14.34
CA ASP A 69 -3.51 2.35 14.88
C ASP A 69 -4.86 2.90 14.35
N LEU A 70 -5.14 2.72 13.05
CA LEU A 70 -6.41 3.12 12.45
C LEU A 70 -7.62 2.34 12.99
N LYS A 71 -7.47 1.04 13.23
CA LYS A 71 -8.54 0.20 13.79
C LYS A 71 -8.85 0.58 15.24
N GLU A 72 -7.84 0.93 16.03
CA GLU A 72 -8.02 1.44 17.39
C GLU A 72 -8.82 2.75 17.39
N ILE A 73 -8.47 3.69 16.50
CA ILE A 73 -9.21 4.94 16.34
C ILE A 73 -10.68 4.67 15.99
N LEU A 74 -10.94 3.84 14.97
CA LEU A 74 -12.32 3.51 14.57
C LEU A 74 -13.11 2.85 15.70
N THR A 75 -12.49 1.93 16.44
CA THR A 75 -13.13 1.28 17.60
C THR A 75 -13.49 2.31 18.66
N SER A 76 -12.57 3.23 18.98
CA SER A 76 -12.78 4.27 19.99
C SER A 76 -13.86 5.29 19.60
N LEU A 77 -14.06 5.55 18.31
CA LEU A 77 -15.08 6.45 17.80
C LEU A 77 -16.48 5.81 17.70
N SER A 78 -16.53 4.46 17.68
CA SER A 78 -17.77 3.69 17.60
C SER A 78 -18.35 3.29 18.96
N ALA A 79 -17.61 3.55 20.05
CA ALA A 79 -17.98 3.24 21.43
C ALA A 79 -18.67 4.43 22.10
#